data_AF-A0A284S7Y9-F1
#
_entry.id   AF-A0A284S7Y9-F1
#
_cell.length_a   1.000
_cell.length_b   1.000
_cell.length_c   1.000
_cell.angle_alpha   90.00
_cell.angle_beta   90.00
_cell.angle_gamma   90.00
#
_symmetry.space_group_name_H-M   'P 1'
#
loop_
_entity.id
_entity.type
_entity.pdbx_description
1 polymer ?
#
loop_
_entity_poly.entity_id
_entity_poly.type
_entity_poly.pdbx_seq_one_letter_code
_entity_poly.pdbx_strand_id
1 'polypeptide(L)'
;MSKSSISAWKSARRNIGGLPEPLHGLSEPAWANLVFVPICRLCYKTSAKTPELLFSARICTACMPLHTLSIADLQRVPESVRTDDGTLLVATLIPISLLKRAGKRRPEESCLVRDYEEMCQVWRACNTGHERNTFIQSRSGSMAHLRSRASECSSWLSRMQIVKDMETEKLKRNRLQAIQRKLAYVGYGAELAAMPSVDILAQHSLVNQTRPLADRIWTNIQGELMKYMEKVKVDRLAREHHELL
;
A
#
# COMPACT_ATOMS: atom_id res chain seq x y z
N MET A 1 23.52 0.23 14.93
CA MET A 1 24.10 -0.51 13.78
C MET A 1 25.62 -0.37 13.86
N SER A 2 26.39 -1.45 13.78
CA SER A 2 27.85 -1.36 13.80
C SER A 2 28.37 -0.78 12.49
N LYS A 3 29.54 -0.11 12.51
CA LYS A 3 30.18 0.42 11.30
C LYS A 3 30.48 -0.68 10.27
N SER A 4 30.78 -1.89 10.76
CA SER A 4 31.13 -3.06 9.94
C SER A 4 29.99 -3.59 9.06
N SER A 5 28.72 -3.40 9.43
CA SER A 5 27.59 -3.91 8.65
C SER A 5 27.04 -2.91 7.61
N ILE A 6 27.48 -1.65 7.63
CA ILE A 6 26.92 -0.58 6.78
C ILE A 6 27.12 -0.88 5.29
N SER A 7 28.31 -1.34 4.92
CA SER A 7 28.65 -1.67 3.54
C SER A 7 27.76 -2.77 2.98
N ALA A 8 27.50 -3.82 3.77
CA ALA A 8 26.62 -4.92 3.40
C ALA A 8 25.19 -4.44 3.13
N TRP A 9 24.63 -3.60 4.01
CA TRP A 9 23.29 -3.03 3.82
C TRP A 9 23.19 -2.13 2.59
N LYS A 10 24.16 -1.23 2.39
CA LYS A 10 24.22 -0.38 1.18
C LYS A 10 24.33 -1.22 -0.08
N SER A 11 25.12 -2.30 -0.04
CA SER A 11 25.24 -3.22 -1.17
C SER A 11 23.94 -3.97 -1.44
N ALA A 12 23.28 -4.49 -0.41
CA ALA A 12 22.00 -5.19 -0.53
C ALA A 12 20.92 -4.28 -1.13
N ARG A 13 20.84 -3.02 -0.69
CA ARG A 13 19.91 -2.04 -1.26
C ARG A 13 20.17 -1.77 -2.74
N ARG A 14 21.43 -1.64 -3.15
CA ARG A 14 21.80 -1.40 -4.57
C ARG A 14 21.41 -2.55 -5.51
N ASN A 15 21.20 -3.76 -4.98
CA ASN A 15 20.68 -4.88 -5.77
C ASN A 15 19.18 -4.75 -6.07
N ILE A 16 18.48 -3.81 -5.44
CA ILE A 16 17.05 -3.56 -5.64
C ILE A 16 16.90 -2.37 -6.60
N GLY A 17 16.42 -2.66 -7.81
CA GLY A 17 16.30 -1.70 -8.89
C GLY A 17 15.59 -0.40 -8.48
N GLY A 18 16.33 0.70 -8.47
CA GLY A 18 15.81 2.05 -8.22
C GLY A 18 15.35 2.34 -6.78
N LEU A 19 15.64 1.47 -5.81
CA LEU A 19 15.28 1.69 -4.40
C LEU A 19 15.99 2.95 -3.86
N PRO A 20 15.25 4.00 -3.44
CA PRO A 20 15.87 5.23 -2.97
C PRO A 20 16.74 5.04 -1.72
N GLU A 21 17.67 5.98 -1.54
CA GLU A 21 18.43 6.13 -0.29
C GLU A 21 17.49 6.30 0.92
N PRO A 22 17.88 5.83 2.12
CA PRO A 22 17.10 6.01 3.34
C PRO A 22 16.63 7.46 3.55
N LEU A 23 15.42 7.63 4.07
CA LEU A 23 14.97 8.94 4.54
C LEU A 23 15.90 9.45 5.65
N HIS A 24 16.04 10.78 5.74
CA HIS A 24 16.93 11.42 6.73
C HIS A 24 16.63 10.92 8.15
N GLY A 25 17.68 10.55 8.90
CA GLY A 25 17.57 9.99 10.24
C GLY A 25 17.28 8.48 10.30
N LEU A 26 17.00 7.82 9.17
CA LEU A 26 16.88 6.36 9.12
C LEU A 26 18.20 5.70 8.77
N SER A 27 18.53 4.66 9.52
CA SER A 27 19.57 3.70 9.14
C SER A 27 19.07 2.78 8.02
N GLU A 28 19.98 2.15 7.28
CA GLU A 28 19.62 1.18 6.23
C GLU A 28 18.69 0.05 6.73
N PRO A 29 18.91 -0.59 7.90
CA PRO A 29 17.96 -1.58 8.43
C PRO A 29 16.59 -0.99 8.77
N ALA A 30 16.56 0.23 9.33
CA ALA A 30 15.30 0.90 9.63
C ALA A 30 14.53 1.24 8.35
N TRP A 31 15.25 1.63 7.28
CA TRP A 31 14.70 1.84 5.96
C TRP A 31 14.15 0.55 5.35
N ALA A 32 14.93 -0.54 5.38
CA ALA A 32 14.47 -1.85 4.92
C ALA A 32 13.23 -2.33 5.68
N ASN A 33 13.18 -2.15 7.00
CA ASN A 33 12.00 -2.46 7.81
C ASN A 33 10.78 -1.62 7.38
N LEU A 34 10.96 -0.31 7.20
CA LEU A 34 9.88 0.57 6.73
C LEU A 34 9.37 0.14 5.34
N VAL A 35 10.26 -0.22 4.43
CA VAL A 35 9.88 -0.57 3.04
C VAL A 35 9.26 -1.96 2.94
N PHE A 36 9.85 -2.98 3.56
CA PHE A 36 9.52 -4.39 3.27
C PHE A 36 8.75 -5.10 4.38
N VAL A 37 8.83 -4.64 5.63
CA VAL A 37 8.36 -5.43 6.77
C VAL A 37 7.06 -4.83 7.33
N PRO A 38 5.92 -5.55 7.31
CA PRO A 38 4.61 -5.00 7.68
C PRO A 38 4.38 -4.92 9.21
N ILE A 39 5.41 -4.51 9.95
CA ILE A 39 5.39 -4.38 11.42
C ILE A 39 5.02 -2.95 11.79
N CYS A 40 4.08 -2.80 12.74
CA CYS A 40 3.74 -1.49 13.29
C CYS A 40 4.90 -0.95 14.14
N ARG A 41 5.32 0.30 13.91
CA ARG A 41 6.38 0.95 14.70
C ARG A 41 6.00 1.18 16.17
N LEU A 42 4.70 1.20 16.48
CA LEU A 42 4.17 1.59 17.79
C LEU A 42 3.92 0.37 18.70
N CYS A 43 3.36 -0.71 18.16
CA CYS A 43 3.06 -1.93 18.92
C CYS A 43 3.83 -3.18 18.47
N TYR A 44 4.69 -3.07 17.45
CA TYR A 44 5.51 -4.16 16.91
C TYR A 44 4.75 -5.39 16.37
N LYS A 45 3.43 -5.29 16.21
CA LYS A 45 2.61 -6.34 15.59
C LYS A 45 2.71 -6.30 14.06
N THR A 46 2.70 -7.48 13.43
CA THR A 46 2.73 -7.66 11.97
C THR A 46 1.35 -7.41 11.33
N SER A 47 0.85 -6.19 11.46
CA SER A 47 -0.50 -5.81 11.01
C SER A 47 -0.55 -4.47 10.28
N ALA A 48 0.59 -3.88 9.92
CA ALA A 48 0.69 -2.56 9.32
C ALA A 48 1.19 -2.65 7.87
N LYS A 49 0.25 -2.72 6.93
CA LYS A 49 0.52 -3.03 5.51
C LYS A 49 1.08 -1.88 4.70
N THR A 50 0.73 -0.64 5.03
CA THR A 50 1.13 0.54 4.26
C THR A 50 2.17 1.35 5.05
N PRO A 51 3.33 1.69 4.44
CA PRO A 51 4.27 2.61 5.05
C PRO A 51 3.80 4.07 4.91
N GLU A 52 3.82 4.80 6.02
CA GLU A 52 3.62 6.25 6.06
C GLU A 52 4.99 6.94 6.05
N LEU A 53 5.44 7.33 4.86
CA LEU A 53 6.81 7.84 4.64
C LEU A 53 7.09 9.15 5.37
N LEU A 54 6.11 10.05 5.45
CA LEU A 54 6.25 11.31 6.18
C LEU A 54 6.42 11.09 7.69
N PHE A 55 5.83 10.04 8.24
CA PHE A 55 6.02 9.64 9.63
C PHE A 55 7.21 8.69 9.82
N SER A 56 7.85 8.28 8.73
CA SER A 56 8.88 7.23 8.73
C SER A 56 8.43 5.99 9.53
N ALA A 57 7.16 5.59 9.38
CA ALA A 57 6.53 4.60 10.23
C ALA A 57 5.48 3.78 9.48
N ARG A 58 5.26 2.56 9.95
CA ARG A 58 4.08 1.76 9.65
C ARG A 58 3.16 1.78 10.87
N ILE A 59 1.89 2.08 10.67
CA ILE A 59 0.92 2.25 11.76
C ILE A 59 -0.24 1.30 11.52
N CYS A 60 -0.50 0.38 12.46
CA CYS A 60 -1.65 -0.50 12.35
C CYS A 60 -2.96 0.24 12.66
N THR A 61 -4.07 -0.30 12.21
CA THR A 61 -5.41 0.29 12.41
C THR A 61 -5.78 0.48 13.89
N ALA A 62 -5.26 -0.36 14.79
CA ALA A 62 -5.48 -0.22 16.24
C ALA A 62 -4.66 0.93 16.86
N CYS A 63 -3.41 1.13 16.41
CA CYS A 63 -2.55 2.19 16.91
C CYS A 63 -2.86 3.56 16.29
N MET A 64 -3.41 3.59 15.08
CA MET A 64 -3.69 4.84 14.37
C MET A 64 -4.54 5.83 15.18
N PRO A 65 -5.71 5.46 15.73
CA PRO A 65 -6.51 6.41 16.53
C PRO A 65 -5.82 6.83 17.84
N LEU A 66 -4.89 6.03 18.37
CA LEU A 66 -4.21 6.31 19.65
C LEU A 66 -3.01 7.24 19.51
N HIS A 67 -2.39 7.26 18.33
CA HIS A 67 -1.10 7.93 18.13
C HIS A 67 -1.14 9.00 17.04
N THR A 68 -2.32 9.33 16.50
CA THR A 68 -2.48 10.38 15.49
C THR A 68 -3.58 11.37 15.86
N LEU A 69 -3.33 12.65 15.62
CA LEU A 69 -4.29 13.75 15.82
C LEU A 69 -4.81 14.23 14.48
N SER A 70 -6.13 14.45 14.40
CA SER A 70 -6.74 15.05 13.21
C SER A 70 -6.47 16.54 13.21
N ILE A 71 -6.01 17.08 12.08
CA ILE A 71 -5.78 18.53 11.97
C ILE A 71 -7.09 19.30 12.12
N ALA A 72 -8.19 18.77 11.60
CA ALA A 72 -9.52 19.36 11.76
C ALA A 72 -9.99 19.39 13.22
N ASP A 73 -9.62 18.39 14.02
CA ASP A 73 -9.96 18.37 15.45
C ASP A 73 -9.08 19.38 16.21
N LEU A 74 -7.78 19.43 15.91
CA LEU A 74 -6.87 20.41 16.50
C LEU A 74 -7.28 21.86 16.23
N GLN A 75 -7.77 22.16 15.02
CA GLN A 75 -8.26 23.49 14.67
C GLN A 75 -9.41 23.98 15.57
N ARG A 76 -10.20 23.05 16.13
CA ARG A 76 -11.36 23.34 16.99
C ARG A 76 -10.99 23.48 18.48
N VAL A 77 -9.79 23.05 18.88
CA VAL A 77 -9.33 23.14 20.27
C VAL A 77 -8.78 24.55 20.53
N PRO A 78 -9.38 25.35 21.44
CA PRO A 78 -8.89 26.69 21.76
C PRO A 78 -7.44 26.70 22.27
N GLU A 79 -7.05 25.68 23.03
CA GLU A 79 -5.72 25.51 23.63
C GLU A 79 -4.66 25.03 22.63
N SER A 80 -5.03 24.84 21.36
CA SER A 80 -4.08 24.45 20.32
C SER A 80 -3.00 25.52 20.13
N VAL A 81 -1.73 25.09 20.12
CA VAL A 81 -0.61 26.02 19.95
C VAL A 81 -0.62 26.61 18.53
N ARG A 82 -0.55 27.94 18.47
CA ARG A 82 -0.55 28.74 17.25
C ARG A 82 0.69 29.63 17.19
N THR A 83 1.08 29.99 15.98
CA THR A 83 2.06 31.04 15.72
C THR A 83 1.47 32.41 16.07
N ASP A 84 2.33 33.43 16.14
CA ASP A 84 1.92 34.79 16.54
C ASP A 84 0.87 35.41 15.59
N ASP A 85 0.80 34.94 14.34
CA ASP A 85 -0.22 35.32 13.33
C ASP A 85 -1.52 34.48 13.39
N GLY A 86 -1.66 33.59 14.38
CA GLY A 86 -2.82 32.73 14.59
C GLY A 86 -2.82 31.43 13.77
N THR A 87 -1.80 31.18 12.95
CA THR A 87 -1.67 29.94 12.17
C THR A 87 -1.46 28.74 13.09
N LEU A 88 -2.15 27.63 12.82
CA LEU A 88 -1.97 26.40 13.60
C LEU A 88 -0.58 25.85 13.35
N LEU A 89 0.17 25.60 14.43
CA LEU A 89 1.59 25.27 14.37
C LEU A 89 1.87 24.01 13.51
N VAL A 90 0.92 23.10 13.47
CA VAL A 90 1.00 21.86 12.69
C VAL A 90 1.06 22.06 11.18
N ALA A 91 0.53 23.18 10.65
CA ALA A 91 0.29 23.36 9.22
C ALA A 91 1.59 23.34 8.39
N THR A 92 2.74 23.68 8.98
CA THR A 92 4.00 23.80 8.25
C THR A 92 5.21 23.17 8.93
N LEU A 93 5.16 22.93 10.24
CA LEU A 93 6.35 22.60 11.04
C LEU A 93 6.51 21.12 11.39
N ILE A 94 5.45 20.31 11.28
CA ILE A 94 5.49 18.86 11.54
C ILE A 94 5.00 18.06 10.34
N PRO A 95 5.32 16.75 10.27
CA PRO A 95 4.75 15.86 9.28
C PRO A 95 3.22 15.80 9.37
N ILE A 96 2.56 15.97 8.22
CA ILE A 96 1.12 15.75 8.04
C ILE A 96 0.94 14.72 6.92
N SER A 97 0.12 13.70 7.15
CA SER A 97 -0.26 12.71 6.13
C SER A 97 -1.78 12.59 6.02
N LEU A 98 -2.27 12.22 4.84
CA LEU A 98 -3.69 11.90 4.61
C LEU A 98 -3.96 10.46 5.04
N LEU A 99 -4.55 10.29 6.22
CA LEU A 99 -4.79 8.97 6.80
C LEU A 99 -6.25 8.56 6.70
N LYS A 100 -6.49 7.31 6.26
CA LYS A 100 -7.82 6.70 6.34
C LYS A 100 -8.05 6.09 7.72
N ARG A 101 -8.71 6.83 8.60
CA ARG A 101 -9.09 6.37 9.95
C ARG A 101 -10.30 5.42 9.89
N ALA A 102 -10.37 4.50 10.86
CA ALA A 102 -11.53 3.63 11.00
C ALA A 102 -12.82 4.45 11.22
N GLY A 103 -13.90 4.06 10.55
CA GLY A 103 -15.19 4.76 10.64
C GLY A 103 -15.31 6.05 9.80
N LYS A 104 -14.24 6.51 9.15
CA LYS A 104 -14.28 7.71 8.29
C LYS A 104 -14.46 7.35 6.81
N ARG A 105 -15.32 8.11 6.12
CA ARG A 105 -15.59 7.94 4.67
C ARG A 105 -14.41 8.41 3.80
N ARG A 106 -13.71 9.46 4.22
CA ARG A 106 -12.60 10.08 3.49
C ARG A 106 -11.34 10.09 4.35
N PRO A 107 -10.14 10.03 3.75
CA PRO A 107 -8.90 10.33 4.45
C PRO A 107 -8.95 11.74 5.06
N GLU A 108 -8.33 11.89 6.22
CA GLU A 108 -8.22 13.18 6.93
C GLU A 108 -6.74 13.49 7.15
N GLU A 109 -6.38 14.78 7.01
CA GLU A 109 -5.05 15.26 7.39
C GLU A 109 -4.82 14.99 8.87
N SER A 110 -3.72 14.30 9.15
CA SER A 110 -3.35 13.89 10.50
C SER A 110 -1.87 14.10 10.73
N CYS A 111 -1.49 14.33 11.98
CA CYS A 111 -0.10 14.31 12.45
C CYS A 111 0.07 13.25 13.55
N LEU A 112 1.32 12.90 13.88
CA LEU A 112 1.60 12.07 15.05
C LEU A 112 1.41 12.89 16.34
N VAL A 113 0.81 12.28 17.35
CA VAL A 113 0.66 12.87 18.70
C VAL A 113 2.03 13.32 19.23
N ARG A 114 3.03 12.43 19.13
CA ARG A 114 4.41 12.70 19.56
C ARG A 114 5.00 13.93 18.89
N ASP A 115 4.89 14.03 17.57
CA ASP A 115 5.49 15.12 16.81
C ASP A 115 4.82 16.45 17.16
N TYR A 116 3.50 16.43 17.37
CA TYR A 116 2.77 17.60 17.85
C TYR A 116 3.22 18.05 19.24
N GLU A 117 3.34 17.11 20.18
CA GLU A 117 3.75 17.39 21.57
C GLU A 117 5.18 17.93 21.65
N GLU A 118 6.14 17.27 20.98
CA GLU A 118 7.53 17.72 20.90
C GLU A 118 7.59 19.14 20.33
N MET A 119 6.85 19.38 19.26
CA MET A 119 6.81 20.68 18.62
C MET A 119 6.20 21.76 19.51
N CYS A 120 5.12 21.45 20.24
CA CYS A 120 4.53 22.37 21.21
C CYS A 120 5.50 22.69 22.35
N GLN A 121 6.30 21.72 22.80
CA GLN A 121 7.33 21.94 23.83
C GLN A 121 8.42 22.88 23.32
N VAL A 122 8.96 22.63 22.14
CA VAL A 122 10.01 23.49 21.54
C VAL A 122 9.48 24.90 21.32
N TRP A 123 8.26 25.04 20.81
CA TRP A 123 7.65 26.35 20.59
C TRP A 123 7.50 27.17 21.87
N ARG A 124 7.03 26.54 22.96
CA ARG A 124 6.87 27.21 24.26
C ARG A 124 8.22 27.58 24.90
N ALA A 125 9.28 26.87 24.57
CA ALA A 125 10.63 27.17 25.05
C ALA A 125 11.26 28.37 24.30
N CYS A 126 10.74 28.76 23.14
CA CYS A 126 11.17 29.99 22.45
C CYS A 126 10.59 31.22 23.16
N ASN A 127 11.49 32.00 23.76
CA ASN A 127 11.17 33.17 24.57
C ASN A 127 11.06 34.44 23.73
N THR A 128 11.67 34.46 22.54
CA THR A 128 11.70 35.63 21.66
C THR A 128 11.10 35.35 20.28
N GLY A 129 10.58 36.40 19.64
CA GLY A 129 10.13 36.31 18.24
C GLY A 129 11.26 35.92 17.28
N HIS A 130 12.51 36.32 17.57
CA HIS A 130 13.66 35.93 16.77
C HIS A 130 13.93 34.41 16.86
N GLU A 131 13.89 33.83 18.05
CA GLU A 131 14.03 32.37 18.24
C GLU A 131 12.93 31.60 17.49
N ARG A 132 11.68 32.07 17.59
CA ARG A 132 10.53 31.48 16.88
C ARG A 132 10.71 31.54 15.37
N ASN A 133 11.13 32.68 14.82
CA ASN A 133 11.33 32.85 13.38
C ASN A 133 12.47 31.97 12.85
N THR A 134 13.60 31.93 13.55
CA THR A 134 14.73 31.04 13.20
C THR A 134 14.31 29.57 13.23
N PHE A 135 13.53 29.19 14.24
CA PHE A 135 12.98 27.85 14.35
C PHE A 135 12.02 27.50 13.21
N ILE A 136 11.08 28.39 12.88
CA ILE A 136 10.14 28.23 11.76
C ILE A 136 10.90 28.02 10.44
N GLN A 137 11.90 28.85 10.16
CA GLN A 137 12.67 28.78 8.93
C GLN A 137 13.43 27.45 8.82
N SER A 138 14.12 27.04 9.89
CA SER A 138 14.86 25.78 9.95
C SER A 138 13.95 24.55 9.77
N ARG A 139 12.81 24.54 10.48
CA ARG A 139 11.83 23.44 10.39
C ARG A 139 11.15 23.39 9.03
N SER A 140 10.78 24.54 8.47
CA SER A 140 10.15 24.60 7.14
C SER A 140 11.06 24.02 6.05
N GLY A 141 12.36 24.35 6.07
CA GLY A 141 13.34 23.76 5.15
C GLY A 141 13.48 22.24 5.33
N SER A 142 13.55 21.78 6.58
CA SER A 142 13.61 20.35 6.91
C SER A 142 12.36 19.60 6.42
N MET A 143 11.18 20.19 6.59
CA MET A 143 9.90 19.63 6.14
C MET A 143 9.78 19.60 4.63
N ALA A 144 10.25 20.63 3.92
CA ALA A 144 10.29 20.65 2.45
C ALA A 144 11.16 19.50 1.92
N HIS A 145 12.36 19.32 2.49
CA HIS A 145 13.25 18.22 2.14
C HIS A 145 12.61 16.85 2.43
N LEU A 146 11.98 16.66 3.60
CA LEU A 146 11.30 15.42 3.94
C LEU A 146 10.17 15.10 2.95
N ARG A 147 9.34 16.09 2.59
CA ARG A 147 8.24 15.91 1.61
C ARG A 147 8.76 15.53 0.23
N SER A 148 9.81 16.20 -0.24
CA SER A 148 10.46 15.87 -1.51
C SER A 148 10.95 14.42 -1.53
N ARG A 149 11.74 14.02 -0.51
CA ARG A 149 12.25 12.65 -0.41
C ARG A 149 11.16 11.60 -0.24
N ALA A 150 10.12 11.88 0.54
CA ALA A 150 8.98 11.00 0.71
C ALA A 150 8.22 10.81 -0.61
N SER A 151 8.11 11.86 -1.44
CA SER A 151 7.48 11.77 -2.77
C SER A 151 8.25 10.83 -3.71
N GLU A 152 9.58 10.94 -3.75
CA GLU A 152 10.44 10.03 -4.54
C GLU A 152 10.26 8.57 -4.10
N CYS A 153 10.27 8.33 -2.79
CA CYS A 153 10.07 7.02 -2.20
C CYS A 153 8.66 6.47 -2.50
N SER A 154 7.63 7.29 -2.40
CA SER A 154 6.25 6.93 -2.72
C SER A 154 6.11 6.53 -4.18
N SER A 155 6.73 7.29 -5.08
CA SER A 155 6.75 7.01 -6.51
C SER A 155 7.42 5.68 -6.82
N TRP A 156 8.53 5.37 -6.16
CA TRP A 156 9.19 4.07 -6.31
C TRP A 156 8.33 2.91 -5.77
N LEU A 157 7.75 3.05 -4.58
CA LEU A 157 6.85 2.04 -4.01
C LEU A 157 5.67 1.74 -4.93
N SER A 158 5.09 2.79 -5.53
CA SER A 158 3.97 2.68 -6.46
C SER A 158 4.37 1.91 -7.73
N ARG A 159 5.55 2.20 -8.30
CA ARG A 159 6.09 1.43 -9.44
C ARG A 159 6.30 -0.04 -9.10
N MET A 160 6.84 -0.34 -7.91
CA MET A 160 7.05 -1.73 -7.49
C MET A 160 5.74 -2.49 -7.28
N GLN A 161 4.72 -1.80 -6.76
CA GLN A 161 3.39 -2.39 -6.63
C GLN A 161 2.81 -2.73 -8.01
N ILE A 162 2.93 -1.84 -9.00
CA ILE A 162 2.49 -2.08 -10.39
C ILE A 162 3.21 -3.30 -10.97
N VAL A 163 4.53 -3.39 -10.83
CA VAL A 163 5.30 -4.54 -11.36
C VAL A 163 4.83 -5.85 -10.72
N LYS A 164 4.64 -5.87 -9.40
CA LYS A 164 4.15 -7.04 -8.67
C LYS A 164 2.72 -7.45 -9.10
N ASP A 165 1.86 -6.47 -9.33
CA ASP A 165 0.50 -6.71 -9.80
C ASP A 165 0.50 -7.27 -11.23
N MET A 166 1.36 -6.74 -12.11
CA MET A 166 1.55 -7.28 -13.47
C MET A 166 2.07 -8.72 -13.46
N GLU A 167 3.01 -9.06 -12.59
CA GLU A 167 3.50 -10.43 -12.40
C GLU A 167 2.39 -11.35 -11.90
N THR A 168 1.61 -10.89 -10.93
CA THR A 168 0.45 -11.62 -10.39
C THR A 168 -0.57 -11.91 -11.49
N GLU A 169 -0.92 -10.91 -12.30
CA GLU A 169 -1.85 -11.06 -13.42
C GLU A 169 -1.28 -11.94 -14.54
N LYS A 170 0.04 -11.90 -14.78
CA LYS A 170 0.69 -12.82 -15.72
C LYS A 170 0.54 -14.28 -15.26
N LEU A 171 0.73 -14.56 -13.97
CA LEU A 171 0.58 -15.90 -13.41
C LEU A 171 -0.87 -16.40 -13.53
N LYS A 172 -1.86 -15.56 -13.21
CA LYS A 172 -3.28 -15.89 -13.37
C LYS A 172 -3.64 -16.16 -14.83
N ARG A 173 -3.19 -15.31 -15.76
CA ARG A 173 -3.40 -15.50 -17.21
C ARG A 173 -2.79 -16.81 -17.72
N ASN A 174 -1.56 -17.13 -17.31
CA ASN A 174 -0.92 -18.39 -17.68
C ASN A 174 -1.72 -19.61 -17.18
N ARG A 175 -2.23 -19.54 -15.95
CA ARG A 175 -3.08 -20.59 -15.38
C ARG A 175 -4.39 -20.73 -16.16
N LEU A 176 -5.07 -19.63 -16.45
CA LEU A 176 -6.29 -19.62 -17.25
C LEU A 176 -6.09 -20.30 -18.61
N GLN A 177 -5.04 -19.91 -19.34
CA GLN A 177 -4.72 -20.51 -20.64
C GLN A 177 -4.46 -22.01 -20.55
N ALA A 178 -3.76 -22.48 -19.50
CA ALA A 178 -3.53 -23.90 -19.30
C ALA A 178 -4.85 -24.66 -19.03
N ILE A 179 -5.76 -24.08 -18.23
CA ILE A 179 -7.08 -24.66 -17.96
C ILE A 179 -7.93 -24.69 -19.24
N GLN A 180 -7.96 -23.61 -20.01
CA GLN A 180 -8.70 -23.56 -21.29
C GLN A 180 -8.22 -24.65 -22.25
N ARG A 181 -6.91 -24.88 -22.37
CA ARG A 181 -6.36 -25.98 -23.19
C ARG A 181 -6.81 -27.35 -22.71
N LYS A 182 -6.77 -27.61 -21.40
CA LYS A 182 -7.23 -28.89 -20.82
C LYS A 182 -8.74 -29.10 -21.00
N LEU A 183 -9.56 -28.05 -20.83
CA LEU A 183 -11.01 -28.09 -21.06
C LEU A 183 -11.37 -28.32 -22.53
N ALA A 184 -10.67 -27.64 -23.45
CA ALA A 184 -10.83 -27.88 -24.88
C ALA A 184 -10.49 -29.32 -25.27
N TYR A 185 -9.41 -29.87 -24.69
CA TYR A 185 -8.99 -31.25 -24.93
C TYR A 185 -10.05 -32.28 -24.49
N VAL A 186 -10.79 -32.02 -23.41
CA VAL A 186 -11.87 -32.92 -22.94
C VAL A 186 -13.24 -32.61 -23.58
N GLY A 187 -13.29 -31.74 -24.61
CA GLY A 187 -14.46 -31.54 -25.46
C GLY A 187 -15.22 -30.23 -25.29
N TYR A 188 -14.80 -29.34 -24.38
CA TYR A 188 -15.50 -28.06 -24.13
C TYR A 188 -15.00 -26.89 -25.00
N GLY A 189 -14.40 -27.18 -26.15
CA GLY A 189 -13.84 -26.14 -27.04
C GLY A 189 -14.90 -25.19 -27.61
N ALA A 190 -16.07 -25.73 -27.99
CA ALA A 190 -17.18 -24.93 -28.52
C ALA A 190 -17.75 -23.97 -27.46
N GLU A 191 -17.91 -24.45 -26.23
CA GLU A 191 -18.39 -23.63 -25.12
C GLU A 191 -17.41 -22.50 -24.79
N LEU A 192 -16.10 -22.78 -24.81
CA LEU A 192 -15.08 -21.75 -24.61
C LEU A 192 -15.09 -20.70 -25.71
N ALA A 193 -15.34 -21.09 -26.97
CA ALA A 193 -15.42 -20.17 -28.10
C ALA A 193 -16.71 -19.33 -28.10
N ALA A 194 -17.82 -19.90 -27.63
CA ALA A 194 -19.12 -19.25 -27.53
C ALA A 194 -19.29 -18.40 -26.25
N MET A 195 -18.32 -18.41 -25.34
CA MET A 195 -18.36 -17.55 -24.15
C MET A 195 -18.27 -16.08 -24.56
N PRO A 196 -19.18 -15.21 -24.06
CA PRO A 196 -19.17 -13.77 -24.39
C PRO A 196 -17.89 -13.05 -23.95
N SER A 197 -17.23 -13.55 -22.90
CA SER A 197 -15.95 -13.03 -22.44
C SER A 197 -15.11 -14.13 -21.80
N VAL A 198 -13.80 -14.05 -22.05
CA VAL A 198 -12.76 -14.84 -21.38
C VAL A 198 -12.76 -14.59 -19.86
N ASP A 199 -13.23 -13.42 -19.42
CA ASP A 199 -13.26 -13.02 -18.02
C ASP A 199 -14.18 -13.89 -17.15
N ILE A 200 -15.22 -14.48 -17.76
CA ILE A 200 -16.19 -15.31 -17.04
C ILE A 200 -15.49 -16.51 -16.39
N LEU A 201 -14.67 -17.23 -17.17
CA LEU A 201 -13.87 -18.33 -16.64
C LEU A 201 -12.70 -17.82 -15.79
N ALA A 202 -12.11 -16.67 -16.15
CA ALA A 202 -11.00 -16.07 -15.39
C ALA A 202 -11.37 -15.72 -13.95
N GLN A 203 -12.63 -15.40 -13.67
CA GLN A 203 -13.12 -15.05 -12.33
C GLN A 203 -13.44 -16.28 -11.46
N HIS A 204 -13.54 -17.47 -12.04
CA HIS A 204 -13.84 -18.70 -11.30
C HIS A 204 -12.76 -18.97 -10.23
N SER A 205 -13.15 -19.30 -9.00
CA SER A 205 -12.22 -19.40 -7.85
C SER A 205 -11.10 -20.45 -8.03
N LEU A 206 -11.37 -21.55 -8.75
CA LEU A 206 -10.37 -22.57 -9.11
C LEU A 206 -9.40 -22.13 -10.22
N VAL A 207 -9.77 -21.09 -10.96
CA VAL A 207 -9.02 -20.53 -12.11
C VAL A 207 -8.24 -19.28 -11.70
N ASN A 208 -8.86 -18.36 -10.95
CA ASN A 208 -8.29 -17.09 -10.48
C ASN A 208 -7.25 -17.30 -9.35
N GLN A 209 -6.17 -18.01 -9.67
CA GLN A 209 -5.10 -18.33 -8.72
C GLN A 209 -3.74 -18.10 -9.38
N THR A 210 -2.77 -17.69 -8.57
CA THR A 210 -1.37 -17.50 -9.01
C THR A 210 -0.58 -18.80 -9.07
N ARG A 211 -1.08 -19.88 -8.45
CA ARG A 211 -0.40 -21.17 -8.40
C ARG A 211 -0.39 -21.82 -9.79
N PRO A 212 0.77 -22.25 -10.32
CA PRO A 212 0.84 -22.96 -11.59
C PRO A 212 -0.07 -24.20 -11.64
N LEU A 213 -0.61 -24.51 -12.83
CA LEU A 213 -1.44 -25.70 -13.03
C LEU A 213 -0.55 -26.92 -13.32
N ALA A 214 -0.16 -27.64 -12.28
CA ALA A 214 0.46 -28.95 -12.42
C ALA A 214 -0.60 -30.04 -12.68
N ASP A 215 -0.20 -31.17 -13.29
CA ASP A 215 -1.15 -32.25 -13.62
C ASP A 215 -1.91 -32.78 -12.40
N ARG A 216 -1.23 -32.95 -11.25
CA ARG A 216 -1.90 -33.34 -10.00
C ARG A 216 -2.97 -32.34 -9.56
N ILE A 217 -2.73 -31.04 -9.74
CA ILE A 217 -3.71 -30.00 -9.40
C ILE A 217 -4.88 -30.07 -10.37
N TRP A 218 -4.60 -30.26 -11.67
CA TRP A 218 -5.62 -30.45 -12.68
C TRP A 218 -6.55 -31.62 -12.33
N THR A 219 -6.00 -32.79 -11.98
CA THR A 219 -6.79 -33.97 -11.58
C THR A 219 -7.77 -33.67 -10.45
N ASN A 220 -7.37 -32.81 -9.49
CA ASN A 220 -8.21 -32.44 -8.36
C ASN A 220 -9.33 -31.45 -8.70
N ILE A 221 -9.13 -30.57 -9.69
CA ILE A 221 -10.08 -29.49 -10.01
C ILE A 221 -10.92 -29.77 -11.26
N GLN A 222 -10.50 -30.72 -12.12
CA GLN A 222 -11.14 -30.96 -13.42
C GLN A 222 -12.63 -31.30 -13.29
N GLY A 223 -13.02 -32.12 -12.31
CA GLY A 223 -14.41 -32.53 -12.15
C GLY A 223 -15.34 -31.34 -11.87
N GLU A 224 -14.93 -30.43 -10.99
CA GLU A 224 -15.71 -29.22 -10.69
C GLU A 224 -15.75 -28.26 -11.88
N LEU A 225 -14.63 -28.11 -12.60
CA LEU A 225 -14.59 -27.27 -13.80
C LEU A 225 -15.45 -27.85 -14.93
N MET A 226 -15.50 -29.17 -15.10
CA MET A 226 -16.37 -29.81 -16.08
C MET A 226 -17.85 -29.65 -15.73
N LYS A 227 -18.23 -29.81 -14.45
CA LYS A 227 -19.60 -29.50 -14.00
C LYS A 227 -19.99 -28.04 -14.29
N TYR A 228 -19.05 -27.11 -14.11
CA TYR A 228 -19.26 -25.72 -14.47
C TYR A 228 -19.46 -25.56 -15.99
N MET A 229 -18.60 -26.16 -16.81
CA MET A 229 -18.71 -26.10 -18.27
C MET A 229 -19.99 -26.74 -18.81
N GLU A 230 -20.52 -27.76 -18.13
CA GLU A 230 -21.80 -28.36 -18.52
C GLU A 230 -22.97 -27.37 -18.39
N LYS A 231 -22.97 -26.53 -17.35
CA LYS A 231 -23.96 -25.45 -17.21
C LYS A 231 -23.82 -24.45 -18.35
N VAL A 232 -22.59 -24.05 -18.67
CA VAL A 232 -22.31 -23.14 -19.80
C VAL A 232 -22.81 -23.73 -21.12
N LYS A 233 -22.64 -25.04 -21.31
CA LYS A 233 -23.13 -25.76 -22.49
C LYS A 233 -24.65 -25.72 -22.59
N VAL A 234 -25.36 -25.99 -21.51
CA VAL A 234 -26.83 -25.90 -21.45
C VAL A 234 -27.30 -24.49 -21.84
N ASP A 235 -26.69 -23.46 -21.26
CA ASP A 235 -27.05 -22.07 -21.56
C ASP A 235 -26.77 -21.69 -23.02
N ARG A 236 -25.65 -22.18 -23.59
CA ARG A 236 -25.32 -21.97 -25.01
C ARG A 236 -26.38 -22.59 -25.92
N LEU A 237 -26.71 -23.86 -25.70
CA LEU A 237 -27.70 -24.58 -26.50
C LEU A 237 -29.09 -23.97 -26.40
N ALA A 238 -29.48 -23.47 -25.22
CA ALA A 238 -30.74 -22.77 -25.03
C ALA A 238 -30.82 -21.46 -25.84
N ARG A 239 -29.72 -20.69 -25.91
CA ARG A 239 -29.64 -19.48 -26.75
C ARG A 239 -29.72 -19.81 -28.23
N GLU A 240 -28.93 -20.79 -28.69
CA GLU A 240 -28.95 -21.22 -30.10
C GLU A 240 -30.33 -21.72 -30.52
N HIS A 241 -31.02 -22.48 -29.66
CA HIS A 241 -32.38 -22.93 -29.94
C HIS A 241 -33.39 -21.77 -30.01
N HIS A 242 -33.22 -20.73 -29.20
CA HIS A 242 -34.09 -19.55 -29.23
C HIS A 242 -33.87 -18.68 -30.47
N GLU A 243 -32.63 -18.60 -30.98
CA GLU A 243 -32.30 -17.85 -32.21
C GLU A 243 -32.79 -18.53 -33.50
N LEU A 244 -33.11 -19.83 -33.44
CA LEU A 244 -33.60 -20.62 -34.57
C LEU A 244 -35.15 -20.69 -34.67
N LEU A 245 -35.86 -20.10 -33.71
CA LEU A 245 -37.33 -19.99 -33.66
C LEU A 245 -37.79 -18.58 -34.03
#